data_AF-A0A328VJB6-F1
#
_entry.id   AF-A0A328VJB6-F1
#
_cell.length_a   1.000
_cell.length_b   1.000
_cell.length_c   1.000
_cell.angle_alpha   90.00
_cell.angle_beta   90.00
_cell.angle_gamma   90.00
#
_symmetry.space_group_name_H-M   'P 1'
#
loop_
_entity.id
_entity.type
_entity.pdbx_description
1 polymer ?
#
loop_
_entity_poly.entity_id
_entity_poly.type
_entity_poly.pdbx_seq_one_letter_code
_entity_poly.pdbx_strand_id
1 'polypeptide(L)'
;MARKIIVLLLAVSGLAGLGLGYVWGGLQSYAHYQQASLADRQHCGGQLPVRICVNAPQEVFSAFYPSYLHTGSPVVEVLFSSLAGPQPLRISVAIAGFSQTETRTVSAVERMQSAGFVPPLLDGVLQRLTSDRQAQVQVTVADVRGTRYYSNAIPLQLHSRRLMAWSAANRLRIAAWITPTASAVEELVTRAMAYLPQQPPPAPLAMTGYSGTILRQVLDQVDAIFDALRLDYGLRCQRQGVPYAGPESTASATQAIRLPSEILQQGSGSDIEVTLLLASAVESIGLHAVIVVLPDRTLLGVALSPDEQGFGYWDASQLSAAMTGDAVNIASDALYAKEEKQDAVIDRILISEARHAGVEPML
;
A
#
# COMPACT_ATOMS: atom_id res chain seq x y z
N MET A 1 62.35 16.35 1.72
CA MET A 1 60.96 16.17 2.22
C MET A 1 59.96 17.14 1.58
N ALA A 2 60.26 18.44 1.45
CA ALA A 2 59.32 19.45 0.94
C ALA A 2 58.65 19.14 -0.41
N ARG A 3 59.40 18.59 -1.38
CA ARG A 3 58.87 18.30 -2.73
C ARG A 3 57.78 17.21 -2.75
N LYS A 4 57.85 16.22 -1.85
CA LYS A 4 56.85 15.15 -1.74
C LYS A 4 55.55 15.64 -1.09
N ILE A 5 55.65 16.58 -0.14
CA ILE A 5 54.49 17.21 0.53
C ILE A 5 53.70 18.08 -0.45
N ILE A 6 54.38 18.83 -1.32
CA ILE A 6 53.73 19.67 -2.34
C ILE A 6 52.93 18.82 -3.34
N VAL A 7 53.49 17.69 -3.80
CA VAL A 7 52.80 16.79 -4.73
C VAL A 7 51.57 16.16 -4.06
N LEU A 8 51.66 15.77 -2.79
CA LEU A 8 50.54 15.21 -2.04
C LEU A 8 49.41 16.25 -1.87
N LEU A 9 49.74 17.50 -1.53
CA LEU A 9 48.76 18.57 -1.37
C LEU A 9 48.05 18.91 -2.68
N LEU A 10 48.78 18.93 -3.80
CA LEU A 10 48.19 19.14 -5.12
C LEU A 10 47.26 17.99 -5.53
N ALA A 11 47.63 16.75 -5.23
CA ALA A 11 46.79 15.58 -5.52
C ALA A 11 45.50 15.58 -4.68
N VAL A 12 45.59 15.88 -3.38
CA VAL A 12 44.42 15.99 -2.49
C VAL A 12 43.50 17.13 -2.92
N SER A 13 44.07 18.28 -3.29
CA SER A 13 43.28 19.42 -3.77
C SER A 13 42.58 19.13 -5.10
N GLY A 14 43.25 18.42 -6.02
CA GLY A 14 42.65 17.95 -7.26
C GLY A 14 41.51 16.95 -7.04
N LEU A 15 41.68 15.99 -6.15
CA LEU A 15 40.64 15.01 -5.79
C LEU A 15 39.44 15.67 -5.09
N ALA A 16 39.69 16.63 -4.19
CA ALA A 16 38.63 17.39 -3.54
C ALA A 16 37.85 18.25 -4.56
N GLY A 17 38.54 18.89 -5.51
CA GLY A 17 37.92 19.65 -6.59
C GLY A 17 37.04 18.79 -7.50
N LEU A 18 37.51 17.58 -7.86
CA LEU A 18 36.73 16.62 -8.64
C LEU A 18 35.51 16.10 -7.86
N GLY A 19 35.66 15.82 -6.56
CA GLY A 19 34.56 15.41 -5.69
C GLY A 19 33.48 16.48 -5.55
N LEU A 20 33.88 17.73 -5.32
CA LEU A 20 32.95 18.87 -5.26
C LEU A 20 32.26 19.12 -6.59
N GLY A 21 32.98 19.01 -7.71
CA GLY A 21 32.41 19.12 -9.05
C GLY A 21 31.37 18.02 -9.35
N TYR A 22 31.64 16.78 -8.92
CA TYR A 22 30.71 15.66 -9.06
C TYR A 22 29.43 15.86 -8.24
N VAL A 23 29.56 16.29 -6.98
CA VAL A 23 28.40 16.57 -6.11
C VAL A 23 27.57 17.73 -6.65
N TRP A 24 28.21 18.82 -7.08
CA TRP A 24 27.52 19.98 -7.63
C TRP A 24 26.82 19.65 -8.96
N GLY A 25 27.51 18.98 -9.88
CA GLY A 25 26.93 18.52 -11.14
C GLY A 25 25.78 17.53 -10.93
N GLY A 26 25.91 16.64 -9.92
CA GLY A 26 24.86 15.73 -9.50
C GLY A 26 23.62 16.44 -8.95
N LEU A 27 23.80 17.41 -8.05
CA LEU A 27 22.70 18.22 -7.49
C LEU A 27 21.98 19.04 -8.56
N GLN A 28 22.71 19.63 -9.50
CA GLN A 28 22.13 20.40 -10.60
C GLN A 28 21.36 19.49 -11.57
N SER A 29 21.91 18.31 -11.89
CA SER A 29 21.22 17.32 -12.72
C SER A 29 19.98 16.77 -12.04
N TYR A 30 20.03 16.54 -10.73
CA TYR A 30 18.89 16.12 -9.92
C TYR A 30 17.80 17.20 -9.87
N ALA A 31 18.16 18.47 -9.68
CA ALA A 31 17.23 19.58 -9.72
C ALA A 31 16.55 19.74 -11.09
N HIS A 32 17.32 19.57 -12.18
CA HIS A 32 16.76 19.57 -13.54
C HIS A 32 15.86 18.37 -13.80
N TYR A 33 16.21 17.18 -13.30
CA TYR A 33 15.37 15.98 -13.39
C TYR A 33 14.05 16.15 -12.62
N GLN A 34 14.11 16.69 -11.39
CA GLN A 34 12.91 17.01 -10.61
C GLN A 34 12.04 18.05 -11.32
N GLN A 35 12.64 19.11 -11.87
CA GLN A 35 11.90 20.12 -12.63
C GLN A 35 11.27 19.57 -13.91
N ALA A 36 11.96 18.69 -14.65
CA ALA A 36 11.42 18.05 -15.84
C ALA A 36 10.29 17.07 -15.51
N SER A 37 10.44 16.28 -14.44
CA SER A 37 9.41 15.36 -13.94
C SER A 37 8.15 16.09 -13.42
N LEU A 38 8.33 17.25 -12.80
CA LEU A 38 7.23 18.13 -12.39
C LEU A 38 6.56 18.81 -13.59
N ALA A 39 7.33 19.22 -14.61
CA ALA A 39 6.80 19.87 -15.81
C ALA A 39 5.87 18.94 -16.62
N ASP A 40 6.18 17.64 -16.67
CA ASP A 40 5.33 16.63 -17.35
C ASP A 40 4.02 16.31 -16.60
N ARG A 41 3.88 16.74 -15.35
CA ARG A 41 2.67 16.56 -14.51
C ARG A 41 1.86 17.83 -14.31
N GLN A 42 2.39 18.97 -14.76
CA GLN A 42 1.81 20.29 -14.51
C GLN A 42 1.11 20.85 -15.75
N HIS A 43 -0.22 20.99 -15.66
CA HIS A 43 -1.06 21.50 -16.73
C HIS A 43 -1.49 22.94 -16.43
N CYS A 44 -0.73 23.92 -16.93
CA CYS A 44 -1.00 25.34 -16.75
C CYS A 44 -1.89 25.95 -17.83
N GLY A 45 -2.68 26.95 -17.46
CA GLY A 45 -3.51 27.72 -18.35
C GLY A 45 -4.37 28.72 -17.59
N GLY A 46 -5.55 29.00 -18.13
CA GLY A 46 -6.51 29.93 -17.54
C GLY A 46 -6.70 31.18 -18.39
N GLN A 47 -7.86 31.80 -18.23
CA GLN A 47 -8.16 33.09 -18.83
C GLN A 47 -7.88 34.21 -17.83
N LEU A 48 -7.24 35.29 -18.29
CA LEU A 48 -7.05 36.49 -17.48
C LEU A 48 -8.39 36.94 -16.87
N PRO A 49 -8.38 37.39 -15.60
CA PRO A 49 -7.21 37.66 -14.75
C PRO A 49 -6.69 36.45 -13.95
N VAL A 50 -7.26 35.26 -14.12
CA VAL A 50 -6.92 34.06 -13.34
C VAL A 50 -5.82 33.26 -14.01
N ARG A 51 -4.85 32.80 -13.21
CA ARG A 51 -3.86 31.80 -13.64
C ARG A 51 -4.10 30.51 -12.87
N ILE A 52 -4.12 29.38 -13.57
CA ILE A 52 -4.32 28.05 -13.00
C ILE A 52 -3.21 27.12 -13.48
N CYS A 53 -2.67 26.31 -12.57
CA CYS A 53 -1.86 25.14 -12.91
C CYS A 53 -2.37 23.93 -12.13
N VAL A 54 -2.53 22.80 -12.80
CA VAL A 54 -2.97 21.57 -12.16
C VAL A 54 -1.81 20.59 -12.13
N ASN A 55 -1.43 20.12 -10.94
CA ASN A 55 -0.54 18.99 -10.76
C ASN A 55 -1.40 17.74 -10.57
N ALA A 56 -1.44 16.89 -11.59
CA ALA A 56 -2.23 15.66 -11.59
C ALA A 56 -1.31 14.46 -11.86
N PRO A 57 -1.58 13.30 -11.24
CA PRO A 57 -0.81 12.09 -11.50
C PRO A 57 -1.12 11.56 -12.90
N GLN A 58 -0.14 10.92 -13.52
CA GLN A 58 -0.33 10.21 -14.79
C GLN A 58 -0.96 8.83 -14.59
N GLU A 59 -0.79 8.25 -13.39
CA GLU A 59 -1.32 6.96 -13.01
C GLU A 59 -1.83 6.98 -11.56
N VAL A 60 -2.91 6.23 -11.29
CA VAL A 60 -3.44 6.02 -9.95
C VAL A 60 -3.65 4.53 -9.74
N PHE A 61 -3.02 4.00 -8.70
CA PHE A 61 -3.29 2.67 -8.18
C PHE A 61 -4.55 2.74 -7.34
N SER A 62 -5.67 2.30 -7.90
CA SER A 62 -6.98 2.43 -7.27
C SER A 62 -7.07 1.73 -5.91
N ALA A 63 -6.29 0.66 -5.70
CA ALA A 63 -6.17 -0.02 -4.40
C ALA A 63 -5.66 0.90 -3.26
N PHE A 64 -4.92 1.96 -3.58
CA PHE A 64 -4.38 2.90 -2.58
C PHE A 64 -5.34 4.05 -2.28
N TYR A 65 -6.41 4.18 -3.07
CA TYR A 65 -7.32 5.32 -3.00
C TYR A 65 -8.09 5.43 -1.67
N PRO A 66 -8.56 4.34 -1.04
CA PRO A 66 -9.16 4.41 0.29
C PRO A 66 -8.24 5.08 1.32
N SER A 67 -6.93 4.82 1.24
CA SER A 67 -5.97 5.46 2.12
C SER A 67 -5.83 6.96 1.86
N TYR A 68 -5.85 7.41 0.61
CA TYR A 68 -5.82 8.85 0.30
C TYR A 68 -7.03 9.57 0.88
N LEU A 69 -8.21 8.95 0.82
CA LEU A 69 -9.44 9.48 1.41
C LEU A 69 -9.33 9.55 2.94
N HIS A 70 -8.85 8.48 3.57
CA HIS A 70 -8.71 8.40 5.02
C HIS A 70 -7.73 9.44 5.59
N THR A 71 -6.55 9.58 4.96
CA THR A 71 -5.51 10.52 5.42
C THR A 71 -5.74 11.95 4.94
N GLY A 72 -6.69 12.18 4.02
CA GLY A 72 -6.85 13.46 3.34
C GLY A 72 -5.67 13.84 2.44
N SER A 73 -4.81 12.88 2.08
CA SER A 73 -3.67 13.12 1.20
C SER A 73 -4.16 13.46 -0.22
N PRO A 74 -3.81 14.63 -0.76
CA PRO A 74 -4.34 15.07 -2.04
C PRO A 74 -3.82 14.22 -3.18
N VAL A 75 -4.73 13.79 -4.06
CA VAL A 75 -4.41 13.10 -5.32
C VAL A 75 -4.15 14.13 -6.41
N VAL A 76 -4.85 15.27 -6.39
CA VAL A 76 -4.70 16.36 -7.34
C VAL A 76 -4.43 17.65 -6.58
N GLU A 77 -3.45 18.44 -7.03
CA GLU A 77 -3.19 19.77 -6.49
C GLU A 77 -3.47 20.83 -7.56
N VAL A 78 -4.28 21.83 -7.22
CA VAL A 78 -4.58 22.97 -8.10
C VAL A 78 -3.92 24.21 -7.54
N LEU A 79 -2.98 24.76 -8.30
CA LEU A 79 -2.39 26.07 -8.04
C LEU A 79 -3.19 27.16 -8.74
N PHE A 80 -3.45 28.26 -8.04
CA PHE A 80 -4.27 29.36 -8.54
C PHE A 80 -3.79 30.73 -8.06
N SER A 81 -4.01 31.74 -8.89
CA SER A 81 -3.86 33.15 -8.53
C SER A 81 -4.77 34.06 -9.38
N SER A 82 -4.89 35.31 -8.96
CA SER A 82 -5.70 36.37 -9.57
C SER A 82 -4.92 37.67 -9.70
N LEU A 83 -4.75 38.16 -10.92
CA LEU A 83 -4.12 39.46 -11.20
C LEU A 83 -5.07 40.66 -10.99
N ALA A 84 -6.37 40.43 -10.75
CA ALA A 84 -7.37 41.48 -10.55
C ALA A 84 -7.63 41.79 -9.06
N GLY A 85 -6.79 41.26 -8.16
CA GLY A 85 -7.03 41.30 -6.72
C GLY A 85 -7.90 40.15 -6.22
N PRO A 86 -8.35 40.19 -4.94
CA PRO A 86 -9.11 39.11 -4.31
C PRO A 86 -10.40 38.79 -5.07
N GLN A 87 -10.52 37.55 -5.57
CA GLN A 87 -11.74 37.07 -6.20
C GLN A 87 -12.10 35.64 -5.75
N PRO A 88 -13.38 35.36 -5.47
CA PRO A 88 -13.81 34.02 -5.11
C PRO A 88 -13.86 33.11 -6.36
N LEU A 89 -13.12 32.01 -6.31
CA LEU A 89 -13.11 30.96 -7.33
C LEU A 89 -13.70 29.67 -6.77
N ARG A 90 -14.50 29.01 -7.58
CA ARG A 90 -15.03 27.66 -7.37
C ARG A 90 -14.21 26.69 -8.20
N ILE A 91 -13.40 25.89 -7.54
CA ILE A 91 -12.56 24.86 -8.15
C ILE A 91 -13.27 23.52 -7.96
N SER A 92 -13.51 22.81 -9.06
CA SER A 92 -14.16 21.49 -9.06
C SER A 92 -13.25 20.47 -9.72
N VAL A 93 -13.03 19.36 -9.03
CA VAL A 93 -12.15 18.27 -9.46
C VAL A 93 -12.90 16.94 -9.39
N ALA A 94 -12.77 16.13 -10.44
CA ALA A 94 -13.29 14.77 -10.49
C ALA A 94 -12.38 13.87 -11.32
N ILE A 95 -12.37 12.58 -11.05
CA ILE A 95 -11.78 11.55 -11.91
C ILE A 95 -12.93 10.87 -12.65
N ALA A 96 -12.96 11.05 -13.97
CA ALA A 96 -14.08 10.66 -14.82
C ALA A 96 -14.43 9.17 -14.66
N GLY A 97 -15.65 8.90 -14.19
CA GLY A 97 -16.16 7.54 -13.99
C GLY A 97 -15.52 6.77 -12.83
N PHE A 98 -14.78 7.44 -11.94
CA PHE A 98 -14.15 6.86 -10.76
C PHE A 98 -14.49 7.62 -9.47
N SER A 99 -14.58 8.94 -9.50
CA SER A 99 -14.90 9.76 -8.33
C SER A 99 -16.15 10.62 -8.55
N GLN A 100 -16.74 11.04 -7.44
CA GLN A 100 -17.65 12.19 -7.37
C GLN A 100 -16.87 13.48 -7.62
N THR A 101 -17.58 14.57 -7.89
CA THR A 101 -16.98 15.89 -8.01
C THR A 101 -16.77 16.48 -6.63
N GLU A 102 -15.52 16.79 -6.28
CA GLU A 102 -15.19 17.61 -5.12
C GLU A 102 -15.09 19.06 -5.55
N THR A 103 -15.82 19.94 -4.87
CA THR A 103 -15.81 21.39 -5.15
C THR A 103 -15.38 22.16 -3.91
N ARG A 104 -14.43 23.09 -4.09
CA ARG A 104 -14.00 24.02 -3.05
C ARG A 104 -14.08 25.46 -3.56
N THR A 105 -14.54 26.36 -2.69
CA THR A 105 -14.49 27.80 -2.95
C THR A 105 -13.26 28.38 -2.26
N VAL A 106 -12.42 29.08 -3.01
CA VAL A 106 -11.19 29.71 -2.55
C VAL A 106 -11.21 31.21 -2.88
N SER A 107 -10.49 32.02 -2.12
CA SER A 107 -10.26 33.44 -2.47
C SER A 107 -8.89 33.56 -3.12
N ALA A 108 -8.88 33.76 -4.44
CA ALA A 108 -7.66 33.90 -5.21
C ALA A 108 -7.13 35.33 -5.13
N VAL A 109 -5.86 35.48 -4.77
CA VAL A 109 -5.13 36.76 -4.75
C VAL A 109 -3.98 36.75 -5.75
N GLU A 110 -3.21 37.83 -5.84
CA GLU A 110 -2.07 37.93 -6.77
C GLU A 110 -0.99 36.87 -6.54
N ARG A 111 -0.75 36.52 -5.26
CA ARG A 111 0.18 35.46 -4.88
C ARG A 111 -0.38 34.09 -5.27
N MET A 112 0.48 33.23 -5.84
CA MET A 112 0.15 31.83 -6.10
C MET A 112 -0.22 31.10 -4.80
N GLN A 113 -1.34 30.40 -4.81
CA GLN A 113 -1.85 29.57 -3.73
C GLN A 113 -2.11 28.16 -4.26
N SER A 114 -2.24 27.17 -3.38
CA SER A 114 -2.64 25.82 -3.78
C SER A 114 -3.82 25.30 -2.97
N ALA A 115 -4.57 24.39 -3.58
CA ALA A 115 -5.60 23.59 -2.93
C ALA A 115 -5.46 22.13 -3.38
N GLY A 116 -5.34 21.23 -2.40
CA GLY A 116 -5.32 19.79 -2.63
C GLY A 116 -6.73 19.20 -2.66
N PHE A 117 -6.95 18.21 -3.52
CA PHE A 117 -8.21 17.52 -3.73
C PHE A 117 -8.01 16.00 -3.64
N VAL A 118 -8.95 15.32 -3.00
CA VAL A 118 -9.06 13.86 -2.97
C VAL A 118 -10.54 13.51 -3.18
N PRO A 119 -11.00 13.53 -4.44
CA PRO A 119 -12.42 13.43 -4.72
C PRO A 119 -13.02 12.11 -4.19
N PRO A 120 -14.19 12.11 -3.51
CA PRO A 120 -14.80 10.88 -2.99
C PRO A 120 -15.07 9.85 -4.09
N LEU A 121 -14.96 8.56 -3.79
CA LEU A 121 -15.25 7.50 -4.76
C LEU A 121 -16.73 7.46 -5.16
N LEU A 122 -17.00 7.02 -6.38
CA LEU A 122 -18.35 6.58 -6.77
C LEU A 122 -18.68 5.24 -6.11
N ASP A 123 -19.94 5.04 -5.75
CA ASP A 123 -20.38 3.81 -5.07
C ASP A 123 -20.04 2.54 -5.88
N GLY A 124 -19.42 1.57 -5.21
CA GLY A 124 -19.05 0.27 -5.77
C GLY A 124 -18.08 0.34 -6.96
N VAL A 125 -17.46 1.49 -7.23
CA VAL A 125 -16.55 1.63 -8.39
C VAL A 125 -15.25 0.87 -8.16
N LEU A 126 -14.72 0.91 -6.93
CA LEU A 126 -13.49 0.25 -6.58
C LEU A 126 -13.67 -1.26 -6.75
N GLN A 127 -14.73 -1.85 -6.18
CA GLN A 127 -15.04 -3.28 -6.31
C GLN A 127 -15.10 -3.79 -7.76
N ARG A 128 -15.50 -2.95 -8.71
CA ARG A 128 -15.64 -3.32 -10.14
C ARG A 128 -14.38 -3.07 -10.97
N LEU A 129 -13.40 -2.32 -10.48
CA LEU A 129 -12.20 -1.95 -11.25
C LEU A 129 -11.15 -3.09 -11.24
N THR A 130 -11.48 -4.24 -11.82
CA THR A 130 -10.61 -5.43 -11.87
C THR A 130 -9.68 -5.48 -13.09
N SER A 131 -9.70 -4.43 -13.91
CA SER A 131 -8.79 -4.25 -15.03
C SER A 131 -8.38 -2.78 -15.14
N ASP A 132 -7.22 -2.56 -15.73
CA ASP A 132 -6.70 -1.25 -16.07
C ASP A 132 -7.65 -0.48 -17.00
N ARG A 133 -7.74 0.84 -16.80
CA ARG A 133 -8.65 1.71 -17.53
C ARG A 133 -8.04 3.09 -17.75
N GLN A 134 -8.16 3.59 -18.97
CA GLN A 134 -7.89 5.00 -19.28
C GLN A 134 -9.05 5.88 -18.78
N ALA A 135 -8.70 6.92 -18.03
CA ALA A 135 -9.62 7.90 -17.47
C ALA A 135 -9.05 9.32 -17.64
N GLN A 136 -9.72 10.31 -17.05
CA GLN A 136 -9.30 11.70 -17.11
C GLN A 136 -9.58 12.39 -15.78
N VAL A 137 -8.63 13.21 -15.31
CA VAL A 137 -8.88 14.19 -14.25
C VAL A 137 -9.54 15.41 -14.88
N GLN A 138 -10.79 15.65 -14.50
CA GLN A 138 -11.57 16.80 -14.94
C GLN A 138 -11.40 17.92 -13.92
N VAL A 139 -10.87 19.06 -14.35
CA VAL A 139 -10.72 20.25 -13.51
C VAL A 139 -11.44 21.42 -14.15
N THR A 140 -12.33 22.04 -13.38
CA THR A 140 -13.04 23.26 -13.78
C THR A 140 -12.83 24.34 -12.73
N VAL A 141 -12.48 25.55 -13.17
CA VAL A 141 -12.38 26.73 -12.30
C VAL A 141 -13.28 27.81 -12.86
N ALA A 142 -14.21 28.28 -12.03
CA ALA A 142 -15.15 29.35 -12.39
C ALA A 142 -15.32 30.35 -11.23
N ASP A 143 -15.77 31.57 -11.50
CA ASP A 143 -16.19 32.50 -10.45
C ASP A 143 -17.54 32.10 -9.83
N VAL A 144 -17.98 32.88 -8.84
CA VAL A 144 -19.30 32.72 -8.19
C VAL A 144 -20.48 32.96 -9.15
N ARG A 145 -20.28 33.72 -10.24
CA ARG A 145 -21.28 34.00 -11.28
C ARG A 145 -21.33 32.91 -12.36
N GLY A 146 -20.40 31.96 -12.34
CA GLY A 146 -20.30 30.88 -13.31
C GLY A 146 -19.39 31.17 -14.51
N THR A 147 -18.70 32.32 -14.52
CA THR A 147 -17.69 32.64 -15.54
C THR A 147 -16.54 31.66 -15.42
N ARG A 148 -16.32 30.82 -16.43
CA ARG A 148 -15.29 29.78 -16.41
C ARG A 148 -13.95 30.36 -16.84
N TYR A 149 -12.92 30.21 -16.00
CA TYR A 149 -11.56 30.61 -16.30
C TYR A 149 -10.68 29.46 -16.76
N TYR A 150 -10.96 28.24 -16.30
CA TYR A 150 -10.19 27.05 -16.66
C TYR A 150 -11.12 25.84 -16.81
N SER A 151 -10.85 25.02 -17.81
CA SER A 151 -11.53 23.75 -18.07
C SER A 151 -10.51 22.84 -18.73
N ASN A 152 -10.15 21.74 -18.10
CA ASN A 152 -9.25 20.78 -18.73
C ASN A 152 -9.62 19.35 -18.33
N ALA A 153 -9.27 18.42 -19.21
CA ALA A 153 -9.41 16.99 -19.01
C ALA A 153 -8.03 16.36 -19.22
N ILE A 154 -7.37 16.03 -18.10
CA ILE A 154 -5.99 15.56 -18.08
C ILE A 154 -6.01 14.02 -18.13
N PRO A 155 -5.36 13.38 -19.11
CA PRO A 155 -5.31 11.91 -19.19
C PRO A 155 -4.74 11.27 -17.91
N LEU A 156 -5.34 10.16 -17.50
CA LEU A 156 -4.95 9.40 -16.31
C LEU A 156 -5.11 7.90 -16.57
N GLN A 157 -4.09 7.12 -16.26
CA GLN A 157 -4.21 5.67 -16.17
C GLN A 157 -4.74 5.27 -14.79
N LEU A 158 -5.91 4.63 -14.74
CA LEU A 158 -6.40 3.98 -13.54
C LEU A 158 -6.01 2.51 -13.56
N HIS A 159 -5.12 2.11 -12.67
CA HIS A 159 -4.78 0.71 -12.51
C HIS A 159 -5.87 -0.05 -11.78
N SER A 160 -5.98 -1.33 -12.11
CA SER A 160 -6.89 -2.25 -11.43
C SER A 160 -6.70 -2.20 -9.91
N ARG A 161 -7.80 -2.39 -9.18
CA ARG A 161 -7.82 -2.64 -7.74
C ARG A 161 -6.98 -3.84 -7.32
N ARG A 162 -6.69 -4.74 -8.26
CA ARG A 162 -5.85 -5.91 -8.01
C ARG A 162 -4.36 -5.59 -8.12
N LEU A 163 -3.97 -4.43 -8.66
CA LEU A 163 -2.57 -4.16 -8.95
C LEU A 163 -1.87 -3.54 -7.73
N MET A 164 -0.98 -4.31 -7.12
CA MET A 164 -0.05 -3.81 -6.11
C MET A 164 1.20 -3.25 -6.79
N ALA A 165 1.58 -2.02 -6.43
CA ALA A 165 2.85 -1.42 -6.82
C ALA A 165 3.90 -1.64 -5.72
N TRP A 166 4.75 -2.64 -5.91
CA TRP A 166 5.84 -2.95 -5.00
C TRP A 166 6.97 -1.93 -5.13
N SER A 167 7.26 -1.25 -4.03
CA SER A 167 8.42 -0.37 -3.84
C SER A 167 8.62 -0.16 -2.35
N ALA A 168 9.80 0.30 -1.93
CA ALA A 168 10.04 0.65 -0.53
C ALA A 168 8.99 1.65 0.02
N ALA A 169 8.60 2.64 -0.79
CA ALA A 169 7.61 3.66 -0.42
C ALA A 169 6.18 3.11 -0.29
N ASN A 170 5.85 2.05 -1.02
CA ASN A 170 4.51 1.48 -1.03
C ASN A 170 4.39 0.21 -0.20
N ARG A 171 5.45 -0.27 0.47
CA ARG A 171 5.46 -1.57 1.18
C ARG A 171 4.25 -1.78 2.10
N LEU A 172 3.83 -0.75 2.84
CA LEU A 172 2.69 -0.80 3.76
C LEU A 172 1.33 -0.89 3.05
N ARG A 173 1.25 -0.48 1.78
CA ARG A 173 -0.01 -0.48 1.00
C ARG A 173 -0.56 -1.88 0.74
N ILE A 174 0.25 -2.93 0.92
CA ILE A 174 -0.22 -4.31 0.84
C ILE A 174 -1.37 -4.60 1.82
N ALA A 175 -1.43 -3.86 2.94
CA ALA A 175 -2.49 -3.98 3.93
C ALA A 175 -3.89 -3.58 3.39
N ALA A 176 -3.97 -2.90 2.24
CA ALA A 176 -5.25 -2.60 1.59
C ALA A 176 -6.00 -3.88 1.15
N TRP A 177 -5.29 -4.98 0.87
CA TRP A 177 -5.89 -6.27 0.53
C TRP A 177 -6.30 -7.10 1.75
N ILE A 178 -5.98 -6.64 2.96
CA ILE A 178 -6.39 -7.29 4.19
C ILE A 178 -7.74 -6.71 4.59
N THR A 179 -8.80 -7.51 4.39
CA THR A 179 -10.20 -7.09 4.52
C THR A 179 -10.89 -7.86 5.66
N PRO A 180 -10.61 -7.51 6.94
CA PRO A 180 -11.05 -8.29 8.09
C PRO A 180 -12.57 -8.32 8.28
N THR A 181 -13.29 -7.29 7.81
CA THR A 181 -14.75 -7.18 7.95
C THR A 181 -15.52 -7.64 6.71
N ALA A 182 -14.84 -8.31 5.76
CA ALA A 182 -15.52 -8.91 4.63
C ALA A 182 -16.33 -10.14 5.08
N SER A 183 -17.59 -10.27 4.61
CA SER A 183 -18.47 -11.38 5.01
C SER A 183 -17.89 -12.77 4.74
N ALA A 184 -17.10 -12.93 3.68
CA ALA A 184 -16.41 -14.19 3.37
C ALA A 184 -15.33 -14.55 4.41
N VAL A 185 -14.68 -13.54 5.01
CA VAL A 185 -13.69 -13.72 6.09
C VAL A 185 -14.39 -14.07 7.40
N GLU A 186 -15.52 -13.42 7.70
CA GLU A 186 -16.36 -13.77 8.86
C GLU A 186 -16.87 -15.22 8.78
N GLU A 187 -17.29 -15.66 7.58
CA GLU A 187 -17.70 -17.06 7.35
C GLU A 187 -16.53 -18.04 7.58
N LEU A 188 -15.33 -17.70 7.12
CA LEU A 188 -14.13 -18.49 7.36
C LEU A 188 -13.85 -18.65 8.85
N VAL A 189 -13.85 -17.54 9.61
CA VAL A 189 -13.63 -17.57 11.07
C VAL A 189 -14.70 -18.40 11.77
N THR A 190 -15.95 -18.30 11.33
CA THR A 190 -17.05 -19.09 11.87
C THR A 190 -16.82 -20.59 11.66
N ARG A 191 -16.37 -21.00 10.46
CA ARG A 191 -16.02 -22.40 10.16
C ARG A 191 -14.84 -22.89 10.98
N ALA A 192 -13.83 -22.04 11.15
CA ALA A 192 -12.64 -22.34 11.95
C ALA A 192 -12.94 -22.72 13.40
N MET A 193 -14.04 -22.22 13.99
CA MET A 193 -14.44 -22.59 15.35
C MET A 193 -14.63 -24.10 15.55
N ALA A 194 -15.01 -24.84 14.50
CA ALA A 194 -15.19 -26.30 14.55
C ALA A 194 -13.87 -27.06 14.79
N TYR A 195 -12.73 -26.41 14.59
CA TYR A 195 -11.39 -27.00 14.72
C TYR A 195 -10.73 -26.70 16.07
N LEU A 196 -11.26 -25.77 16.87
CA LEU A 196 -10.73 -25.47 18.20
C LEU A 196 -10.72 -26.67 19.16
N PRO A 197 -11.75 -27.54 19.23
CA PRO A 197 -11.74 -28.71 20.12
C PRO A 197 -10.68 -29.76 19.77
N GLN A 198 -10.06 -29.68 18.59
CA GLN A 198 -9.00 -30.59 18.15
C GLN A 198 -7.61 -30.12 18.66
N GLN A 199 -7.52 -28.90 19.19
CA GLN A 199 -6.28 -28.32 19.68
C GLN A 199 -5.91 -28.86 21.07
N PRO A 200 -4.61 -28.88 21.43
CA PRO A 200 -4.18 -29.38 22.74
C PRO A 200 -4.80 -28.59 23.91
N PRO A 201 -5.26 -29.26 24.99
CA PRO A 201 -5.76 -28.57 26.17
C PRO A 201 -4.70 -27.68 26.85
N PRO A 202 -5.07 -26.48 27.36
CA PRO A 202 -6.41 -25.89 27.32
C PRO A 202 -6.68 -25.18 25.99
N ALA A 203 -7.52 -25.79 25.14
CA ALA A 203 -7.96 -25.20 23.88
C ALA A 203 -8.90 -24.01 24.14
N PRO A 204 -8.88 -22.98 23.28
CA PRO A 204 -9.80 -21.85 23.40
C PRO A 204 -11.23 -22.29 23.08
N LEU A 205 -12.21 -21.69 23.76
CA LEU A 205 -13.63 -22.02 23.59
C LEU A 205 -14.29 -21.29 22.40
N ALA A 206 -13.64 -20.24 21.92
CA ALA A 206 -14.09 -19.41 20.80
C ALA A 206 -12.88 -18.68 20.18
N MET A 207 -13.10 -18.02 19.05
CA MET A 207 -12.12 -17.12 18.43
C MET A 207 -12.12 -15.77 19.15
N THR A 208 -11.38 -15.66 20.25
CA THR A 208 -11.36 -14.50 21.16
C THR A 208 -10.18 -13.55 20.95
N GLY A 209 -9.31 -13.82 19.97
CA GLY A 209 -8.11 -13.03 19.73
C GLY A 209 -7.18 -13.08 20.95
N TYR A 210 -6.78 -11.91 21.44
CA TYR A 210 -5.98 -11.78 22.67
C TYR A 210 -6.81 -11.82 23.97
N SER A 211 -8.14 -11.72 23.88
CA SER A 211 -8.98 -11.54 25.06
C SER A 211 -9.08 -12.83 25.88
N GLY A 212 -8.50 -12.82 27.09
CA GLY A 212 -8.53 -13.95 28.00
C GLY A 212 -7.71 -15.16 27.53
N THR A 213 -6.85 -15.00 26.53
CA THR A 213 -6.06 -16.07 25.94
C THR A 213 -4.64 -16.10 26.44
N ILE A 214 -4.09 -17.30 26.64
CA ILE A 214 -2.65 -17.49 26.79
C ILE A 214 -1.97 -17.59 25.41
N LEU A 215 -0.65 -17.40 25.36
CA LEU A 215 0.16 -17.47 24.12
C LEU A 215 -0.18 -18.70 23.26
N ARG A 216 -0.28 -19.88 23.87
CA ARG A 216 -0.59 -21.12 23.13
C ARG A 216 -1.95 -21.05 22.42
N GLN A 217 -2.94 -20.43 23.05
CA GLN A 217 -4.28 -20.29 22.48
C GLN A 217 -4.34 -19.28 21.34
N VAL A 218 -3.37 -18.36 21.23
CA VAL A 218 -3.21 -17.53 20.03
C VAL A 218 -2.83 -18.42 18.84
N LEU A 219 -1.84 -19.29 19.02
CA LEU A 219 -1.43 -20.25 17.98
C LEU A 219 -2.59 -21.18 17.60
N ASP A 220 -3.26 -21.77 18.60
CA ASP A 220 -4.37 -22.72 18.39
C ASP A 220 -5.54 -22.10 17.59
N GLN A 221 -5.82 -20.79 17.74
CA GLN A 221 -6.83 -20.08 16.95
C GLN A 221 -6.41 -19.94 15.47
N VAL A 222 -5.14 -19.64 15.21
CA VAL A 222 -4.61 -19.50 13.85
C VAL A 222 -4.51 -20.86 13.17
N ASP A 223 -4.10 -21.90 13.91
CA ASP A 223 -4.08 -23.29 13.45
C ASP A 223 -5.47 -23.74 12.99
N ALA A 224 -6.52 -23.41 13.75
CA ALA A 224 -7.89 -23.70 13.39
C ALA A 224 -8.39 -22.93 12.15
N ILE A 225 -7.96 -21.68 11.95
CA ILE A 225 -8.22 -20.92 10.71
C ILE A 225 -7.56 -21.62 9.52
N PHE A 226 -6.30 -22.03 9.69
CA PHE A 226 -5.55 -22.73 8.66
C PHE A 226 -6.21 -24.07 8.29
N ASP A 227 -6.65 -24.84 9.30
CA ASP A 227 -7.33 -26.11 9.08
C ASP A 227 -8.69 -25.95 8.39
N ALA A 228 -9.46 -24.89 8.68
CA ALA A 228 -10.68 -24.59 7.94
C ALA A 228 -10.39 -24.30 6.46
N LEU A 229 -9.37 -23.49 6.14
CA LEU A 229 -8.97 -23.25 4.75
C LEU A 229 -8.59 -24.54 4.02
N ARG A 230 -7.89 -25.44 4.71
CA ARG A 230 -7.42 -26.71 4.15
C ARG A 230 -8.56 -27.72 3.97
N LEU A 231 -9.39 -27.91 4.99
CA LEU A 231 -10.35 -29.01 5.06
C LEU A 231 -11.74 -28.62 4.55
N ASP A 232 -12.23 -27.42 4.85
CA ASP A 232 -13.57 -26.99 4.45
C ASP A 232 -13.56 -26.33 3.07
N TYR A 233 -12.56 -25.49 2.81
CA TYR A 233 -12.44 -24.78 1.52
C TYR A 233 -11.63 -25.55 0.48
N GLY A 234 -10.82 -26.54 0.90
CA GLY A 234 -9.91 -27.26 -0.01
C GLY A 234 -8.96 -26.32 -0.75
N LEU A 235 -8.58 -25.21 -0.10
CA LEU A 235 -7.89 -24.10 -0.75
C LEU A 235 -6.49 -24.52 -1.23
N ARG A 236 -6.18 -24.24 -2.49
CA ARG A 236 -4.86 -24.51 -3.07
C ARG A 236 -4.00 -23.26 -3.09
N CYS A 237 -2.75 -23.41 -2.68
CA CYS A 237 -1.78 -22.32 -2.72
C CYS A 237 -0.64 -22.65 -3.69
N GLN A 238 -0.33 -21.69 -4.57
CA GLN A 238 0.84 -21.76 -5.45
C GLN A 238 1.93 -20.83 -4.95
N ARG A 239 3.16 -21.35 -4.81
CA ARG A 239 4.33 -20.53 -4.50
C ARG A 239 4.72 -19.70 -5.72
N GLN A 240 4.74 -18.38 -5.56
CA GLN A 240 5.12 -17.42 -6.59
C GLN A 240 6.13 -16.38 -6.04
N GLY A 241 6.03 -16.01 -4.77
CA GLY A 241 6.79 -14.91 -4.18
C GLY A 241 6.25 -13.55 -4.61
N VAL A 242 6.95 -12.50 -4.19
CA VAL A 242 6.61 -11.11 -4.51
C VAL A 242 7.78 -10.42 -5.21
N PRO A 243 7.54 -9.57 -6.23
CA PRO A 243 8.60 -8.85 -6.91
C PRO A 243 9.03 -7.61 -6.10
N TYR A 244 9.49 -7.82 -4.88
CA TYR A 244 9.92 -6.77 -3.95
C TYR A 244 11.29 -7.13 -3.36
N ALA A 245 12.23 -6.18 -3.43
CA ALA A 245 13.61 -6.38 -3.02
C ALA A 245 13.96 -5.70 -1.69
N GLY A 246 12.95 -5.30 -0.91
CA GLY A 246 13.12 -4.76 0.44
C GLY A 246 13.15 -3.23 0.51
N PRO A 247 13.20 -2.69 1.75
CA PRO A 247 12.99 -1.27 2.03
C PRO A 247 14.15 -0.37 1.58
N GLU A 248 15.34 -0.93 1.38
CA GLU A 248 16.52 -0.19 0.89
C GLU A 248 16.61 -0.17 -0.65
N SER A 249 15.73 -0.91 -1.33
CA SER A 249 15.76 -1.03 -2.79
C SER A 249 15.04 0.13 -3.47
N THR A 250 15.63 0.58 -4.59
CA THR A 250 14.99 1.53 -5.53
C THR A 250 14.18 0.81 -6.63
N ALA A 251 14.20 -0.52 -6.64
CA ALA A 251 13.44 -1.30 -7.60
C ALA A 251 11.93 -1.11 -7.39
N SER A 252 11.21 -1.06 -8.50
CA SER A 252 9.75 -1.07 -8.49
C SER A 252 9.23 -2.13 -9.44
N ALA A 253 8.13 -2.76 -9.05
CA ALA A 253 7.45 -3.76 -9.85
C ALA A 253 5.96 -3.76 -9.51
N THR A 254 5.17 -4.46 -10.32
CA THR A 254 3.74 -4.63 -10.07
C THR A 254 3.37 -6.10 -9.98
N GLN A 255 2.35 -6.41 -9.18
CA GLN A 255 1.79 -7.76 -9.07
C GLN A 255 0.28 -7.67 -8.93
N ALA A 256 -0.44 -8.53 -9.65
CA ALA A 256 -1.87 -8.68 -9.45
C ALA A 256 -2.14 -9.54 -8.20
N ILE A 257 -2.99 -9.03 -7.30
CA ILE A 257 -3.40 -9.64 -6.04
C ILE A 257 -4.92 -9.52 -5.95
N ARG A 258 -5.61 -10.65 -5.87
CA ARG A 258 -7.06 -10.72 -5.64
C ARG A 258 -7.40 -10.51 -4.17
N LEU A 259 -8.62 -10.06 -3.88
CA LEU A 259 -9.10 -9.94 -2.50
C LEU A 259 -9.34 -11.31 -1.86
N PRO A 260 -9.30 -11.40 -0.52
CA PRO A 260 -9.61 -12.61 0.24
C PRO A 260 -10.92 -13.30 -0.19
N SER A 261 -11.98 -12.54 -0.43
CA SER A 261 -13.28 -13.07 -0.89
C SER A 261 -13.21 -13.75 -2.26
N GLU A 262 -12.39 -13.23 -3.17
CA GLU A 262 -12.18 -13.80 -4.51
C GLU A 262 -11.37 -15.10 -4.43
N ILE A 263 -10.40 -15.17 -3.53
CA ILE A 263 -9.59 -16.37 -3.29
C ILE A 263 -10.45 -17.50 -2.72
N LEU A 264 -11.26 -17.22 -1.70
CA LEU A 264 -12.20 -18.18 -1.12
C LEU A 264 -13.20 -18.69 -2.17
N GLN A 265 -13.72 -17.80 -3.03
CA GLN A 265 -14.63 -18.18 -4.10
C GLN A 265 -13.98 -19.08 -5.16
N GLN A 266 -12.71 -18.82 -5.50
CA GLN A 266 -12.01 -19.53 -6.57
C GLN A 266 -11.31 -20.81 -6.09
N GLY A 267 -11.16 -21.00 -4.78
CA GLY A 267 -10.52 -22.19 -4.21
C GLY A 267 -9.01 -22.27 -4.45
N SER A 268 -8.38 -21.20 -4.95
CA SER A 268 -6.93 -21.15 -5.16
C SER A 268 -6.35 -19.75 -5.25
N GLY A 269 -5.11 -19.59 -4.81
CA GLY A 269 -4.37 -18.32 -4.81
C GLY A 269 -2.85 -18.50 -4.85
N SER A 270 -2.14 -17.41 -5.08
CA SER A 270 -0.69 -17.34 -4.82
C SER A 270 -0.42 -17.26 -3.32
N ASP A 271 0.82 -17.53 -2.91
CA ASP A 271 1.24 -17.47 -1.50
C ASP A 271 0.96 -16.11 -0.85
N ILE A 272 1.17 -15.00 -1.56
CA ILE A 272 0.82 -13.67 -1.02
C ILE A 272 -0.69 -13.49 -0.89
N GLU A 273 -1.49 -13.90 -1.87
CA GLU A 273 -2.95 -13.76 -1.81
C GLU A 273 -3.55 -14.56 -0.65
N VAL A 274 -3.06 -15.79 -0.43
CA VAL A 274 -3.54 -16.64 0.67
C VAL A 274 -3.00 -16.17 2.02
N THR A 275 -1.78 -15.65 2.07
CA THR A 275 -1.22 -15.01 3.28
C THR A 275 -2.06 -13.80 3.69
N LEU A 276 -2.54 -12.99 2.74
CA LEU A 276 -3.40 -11.84 3.02
C LEU A 276 -4.81 -12.25 3.45
N LEU A 277 -5.34 -13.36 2.93
CA LEU A 277 -6.57 -13.97 3.43
C LEU A 277 -6.43 -14.43 4.89
N LEU A 278 -5.35 -15.15 5.21
CA LEU A 278 -5.03 -15.54 6.59
C LEU A 278 -4.89 -14.32 7.49
N ALA A 279 -4.14 -13.30 7.06
CA ALA A 279 -3.99 -12.05 7.81
C ALA A 279 -5.33 -11.33 8.04
N SER A 280 -6.25 -11.40 7.08
CA SER A 280 -7.60 -10.83 7.23
C SER A 280 -8.39 -11.56 8.31
N ALA A 281 -8.33 -12.89 8.35
CA ALA A 281 -8.98 -13.70 9.38
C ALA A 281 -8.37 -13.43 10.77
N VAL A 282 -7.04 -13.35 10.86
CA VAL A 282 -6.30 -13.01 12.09
C VAL A 282 -6.69 -11.63 12.61
N GLU A 283 -6.70 -10.61 11.75
CA GLU A 283 -7.11 -9.24 12.14
C GLU A 283 -8.60 -9.18 12.53
N SER A 284 -9.47 -9.97 11.88
CA SER A 284 -10.91 -10.01 12.19
C SER A 284 -11.24 -10.53 13.59
N ILE A 285 -10.35 -11.36 14.16
CA ILE A 285 -10.48 -11.86 15.54
C ILE A 285 -9.70 -11.01 16.55
N GLY A 286 -9.11 -9.90 16.11
CA GLY A 286 -8.39 -8.95 16.97
C GLY A 286 -6.93 -9.31 17.27
N LEU A 287 -6.31 -10.20 16.48
CA LEU A 287 -4.88 -10.49 16.55
C LEU A 287 -4.09 -9.60 15.58
N HIS A 288 -2.80 -9.41 15.84
CA HIS A 288 -1.94 -8.60 14.96
C HIS A 288 -1.17 -9.49 13.98
N ALA A 289 -1.39 -9.26 12.70
CA ALA A 289 -0.70 -9.94 11.62
C ALA A 289 0.59 -9.20 11.19
N VAL A 290 1.55 -9.96 10.69
CA VAL A 290 2.77 -9.50 10.03
C VAL A 290 2.90 -10.25 8.72
N ILE A 291 3.19 -9.56 7.63
CA ILE A 291 3.55 -10.20 6.37
C ILE A 291 5.07 -10.28 6.32
N VAL A 292 5.61 -11.50 6.35
CA VAL A 292 7.04 -11.74 6.19
C VAL A 292 7.32 -12.00 4.73
N VAL A 293 8.21 -11.19 4.15
CA VAL A 293 8.64 -11.34 2.76
C VAL A 293 9.98 -12.08 2.72
N LEU A 294 9.98 -13.22 2.04
CA LEU A 294 11.17 -14.01 1.71
C LEU A 294 11.41 -13.97 0.19
N PRO A 295 12.58 -14.40 -0.32
CA PRO A 295 12.90 -14.29 -1.74
C PRO A 295 11.98 -15.07 -2.68
N ASP A 296 11.46 -16.21 -2.23
CA ASP A 296 10.64 -17.11 -3.05
C ASP A 296 9.19 -17.28 -2.56
N ARG A 297 8.84 -16.65 -1.43
CA ARG A 297 7.53 -16.81 -0.79
C ARG A 297 7.24 -15.74 0.25
N THR A 298 6.02 -15.79 0.76
CA THR A 298 5.54 -14.99 1.89
C THR A 298 5.04 -15.89 3.01
N LEU A 299 5.25 -15.46 4.26
CA LEU A 299 4.70 -16.12 5.45
C LEU A 299 3.76 -15.16 6.16
N LEU A 300 2.72 -15.72 6.78
CA LEU A 300 1.99 -15.04 7.83
C LEU A 300 2.81 -15.13 9.11
N GLY A 301 3.11 -14.00 9.72
CA GLY A 301 3.47 -13.91 11.14
C GLY A 301 2.26 -13.44 11.95
N VAL A 302 2.13 -13.93 13.18
CA VAL A 302 1.11 -13.47 14.14
C VAL A 302 1.78 -13.17 15.45
N ALA A 303 1.58 -11.96 15.97
CA ALA A 303 2.08 -11.59 17.28
C ALA A 303 1.41 -12.44 18.37
N LEU A 304 2.21 -12.91 19.32
CA LEU A 304 1.76 -13.79 20.39
C LEU A 304 1.13 -13.04 21.58
N SER A 305 1.22 -11.71 21.55
CA SER A 305 0.67 -10.81 22.54
C SER A 305 0.26 -9.46 21.91
N PRO A 306 -0.63 -8.68 22.56
CA PRO A 306 -1.08 -7.38 22.04
C PRO A 306 0.04 -6.34 21.86
N ASP A 307 1.12 -6.47 22.63
CA ASP A 307 2.31 -5.62 22.57
C ASP A 307 3.37 -6.15 21.59
N GLU A 308 2.99 -7.10 20.73
CA GLU A 308 3.80 -7.61 19.63
C GLU A 308 5.10 -8.28 20.08
N GLN A 309 5.07 -8.93 21.25
CA GLN A 309 6.19 -9.71 21.76
C GLN A 309 6.13 -11.16 21.28
N GLY A 310 7.11 -11.53 20.46
CA GLY A 310 7.19 -12.87 19.89
C GLY A 310 6.15 -13.09 18.79
N PHE A 311 6.48 -14.01 17.89
CA PHE A 311 5.66 -14.30 16.71
C PHE A 311 5.61 -15.80 16.46
N GLY A 312 4.44 -16.29 16.02
CA GLY A 312 4.32 -17.58 15.34
C GLY A 312 4.16 -17.36 13.84
N TYR A 313 4.63 -18.29 13.02
CA TYR A 313 4.61 -18.17 11.55
C TYR A 313 3.83 -19.30 10.88
N TRP A 314 3.20 -19.01 9.72
CA TRP A 314 2.52 -20.00 8.86
C TRP A 314 2.87 -19.74 7.38
N ASP A 315 3.33 -20.78 6.69
CA ASP A 315 3.58 -20.78 5.24
C ASP A 315 2.31 -21.23 4.51
N ALA A 316 1.63 -20.29 3.86
CA ALA A 316 0.41 -20.56 3.11
C ALA A 316 0.61 -21.61 2.01
N SER A 317 1.82 -21.77 1.47
CA SER A 317 2.11 -22.78 0.45
C SER A 317 1.97 -24.22 0.97
N GLN A 318 1.93 -24.42 2.29
CA GLN A 318 1.69 -25.72 2.93
C GLN A 318 0.21 -26.12 2.97
N LEU A 319 -0.74 -25.24 2.59
CA LEU A 319 -2.15 -25.64 2.46
C LEU A 319 -2.36 -26.73 1.40
N SER A 320 -1.51 -26.72 0.37
CA SER A 320 -1.50 -27.77 -0.66
C SER A 320 -0.87 -29.09 -0.16
N ALA A 321 -0.25 -29.09 1.02
CA ALA A 321 0.29 -30.26 1.68
C ALA A 321 -0.75 -30.87 2.65
N ALA A 322 -0.58 -32.14 3.00
CA ALA A 322 -1.44 -32.83 3.97
C ALA A 322 -1.11 -32.49 5.44
N MET A 323 -0.62 -31.27 5.71
CA MET A 323 -0.19 -30.84 7.04
C MET A 323 -1.31 -30.11 7.78
N THR A 324 -1.45 -30.38 9.07
CA THR A 324 -2.32 -29.65 10.01
C THR A 324 -1.76 -28.26 10.33
N GLY A 325 -2.61 -27.37 10.85
CA GLY A 325 -2.19 -26.00 11.22
C GLY A 325 -0.97 -25.97 12.14
N ASP A 326 -0.99 -26.77 13.21
CA ASP A 326 0.10 -26.85 14.21
C ASP A 326 1.42 -27.34 13.61
N ALA A 327 1.36 -28.34 12.73
CA ALA A 327 2.54 -28.87 12.02
C ALA A 327 3.11 -27.83 11.06
N VAL A 328 2.25 -27.04 10.40
CA VAL A 328 2.68 -25.91 9.56
C VAL A 328 3.32 -24.84 10.42
N ASN A 329 2.74 -24.49 11.57
CA ASN A 329 3.32 -23.49 12.47
C ASN A 329 4.76 -23.85 12.88
N ILE A 330 4.96 -25.08 13.39
CA ILE A 330 6.28 -25.57 13.80
C ILE A 330 7.28 -25.54 12.64
N ALA A 331 6.87 -25.99 11.45
CA ALA A 331 7.73 -26.01 10.27
C ALA A 331 8.08 -24.59 9.80
N SER A 332 7.13 -23.66 9.85
CA SER A 332 7.30 -22.27 9.46
C SER A 332 8.15 -21.47 10.42
N ASP A 333 8.05 -21.71 11.74
CA ASP A 333 8.93 -21.12 12.74
C ASP A 333 10.39 -21.56 12.51
N ALA A 334 10.61 -22.85 12.25
CA ALA A 334 11.93 -23.38 11.94
C ALA A 334 12.50 -22.81 10.63
N LEU A 335 11.66 -22.68 9.60
CA LEU A 335 12.03 -22.03 8.34
C LEU A 335 12.42 -20.57 8.57
N TYR A 336 11.57 -19.80 9.25
CA TYR A 336 11.83 -18.39 9.52
C TYR A 336 13.14 -18.19 10.30
N ALA A 337 13.36 -18.96 11.36
CA ALA A 337 14.59 -18.87 12.17
C ALA A 337 15.84 -19.22 11.35
N LYS A 338 15.73 -20.10 10.35
CA LYS A 338 16.80 -20.41 9.41
C LYS A 338 17.06 -19.23 8.46
N GLU A 339 16.02 -18.69 7.83
CA GLU A 339 16.15 -17.59 6.87
C GLU A 339 16.64 -16.29 7.56
N GLU A 340 16.22 -16.03 8.81
CA GLU A 340 16.72 -14.92 9.61
C GLU A 340 18.23 -15.05 9.90
N LYS A 341 18.71 -16.24 10.27
CA LYS A 341 20.14 -16.50 10.47
C LYS A 341 20.97 -16.35 9.18
N GLN A 342 20.32 -16.51 8.03
CA GLN A 342 20.93 -16.40 6.71
C GLN A 342 20.80 -14.99 6.11
N ASP A 343 20.21 -14.04 6.84
CA ASP A 343 19.93 -12.68 6.37
C ASP A 343 19.09 -12.67 5.07
N ALA A 344 18.20 -13.65 4.94
CA ALA A 344 17.36 -13.85 3.76
C ALA A 344 15.95 -13.22 3.92
N VAL A 345 15.61 -12.73 5.11
CA VAL A 345 14.34 -12.02 5.33
C VAL A 345 14.40 -10.65 4.67
N ILE A 346 13.62 -10.46 3.61
CA ILE A 346 13.61 -9.21 2.82
C ILE A 346 12.91 -8.10 3.58
N ASP A 347 11.77 -8.41 4.20
CA ASP A 347 10.99 -7.42 4.96
C ASP A 347 10.04 -8.08 5.95
N ARG A 348 9.65 -7.31 6.96
CA ARG A 348 8.57 -7.59 7.92
C ARG A 348 7.61 -6.42 7.86
N ILE A 349 6.42 -6.67 7.33
CA ILE A 349 5.39 -5.64 7.19
C ILE A 349 4.37 -5.87 8.29
N LEU A 350 4.50 -5.11 9.38
CA LEU A 350 3.54 -5.13 10.48
C LEU A 350 2.24 -4.46 10.01
N ILE A 351 1.13 -5.18 10.13
CA ILE A 351 -0.16 -4.64 9.67
C ILE A 351 -0.64 -3.53 10.59
N SER A 352 -0.33 -3.60 11.88
CA SER A 352 -0.54 -2.51 12.83
C SER A 352 0.15 -1.21 12.35
N GLU A 353 1.41 -1.24 11.91
CA GLU A 353 2.09 -0.07 11.34
C GLU A 353 1.36 0.48 10.11
N ALA A 354 0.87 -0.39 9.22
CA ALA A 354 0.12 0.03 8.04
C ALA A 354 -1.20 0.72 8.42
N ARG A 355 -1.93 0.21 9.43
CA ARG A 355 -3.14 0.87 9.95
C ARG A 355 -2.83 2.23 10.57
N HIS A 356 -1.78 2.34 11.37
CA HIS A 356 -1.33 3.62 11.94
C HIS A 356 -0.92 4.62 10.84
N ALA A 357 -0.41 4.15 9.71
CA ALA A 357 -0.10 4.96 8.53
C ALA A 357 -1.35 5.33 7.68
N GLY A 358 -2.57 4.96 8.13
CA GLY A 358 -3.83 5.25 7.44
C GLY A 358 -4.08 4.37 6.22
N VAL A 359 -3.47 3.19 6.14
CA VAL A 359 -3.77 2.21 5.09
C VAL A 359 -5.04 1.44 5.43
N GLU A 360 -6.16 1.92 4.90
CA GLU A 360 -7.47 1.29 5.06
C GLU A 360 -7.68 0.06 4.17
N PRO A 361 -8.45 -0.95 4.62
CA PRO A 361 -8.93 -2.04 3.78
C PRO A 361 -9.70 -1.57 2.54
N MET A 362 -9.55 -2.32 1.45
CA MET A 362 -10.27 -2.12 0.20
C MET A 362 -11.63 -2.83 0.25
N LEU A 363 -12.64 -2.14 0.78
CA LEU A 363 -14.02 -2.62 0.92
C LEU A 363 -15.00 -1.80 0.07
#